data_AF-A0A534NPY0-F1
#
_entry.id   AF-A0A534NPY0-F1
#
_cell.length_a   1.000
_cell.length_b   1.000
_cell.length_c   1.000
_cell.angle_alpha   90.00
_cell.angle_beta   90.00
_cell.angle_gamma   90.00
#
_symmetry.space_group_name_H-M   'P 1'
#
loop_
_entity.id
_entity.type
_entity.pdbx_description
1 polymer ?
#
loop_
_entity_poly.entity_id
_entity_poly.type
_entity_poly.pdbx_seq_one_letter_code
_entity_poly.pdbx_strand_id
1 'polypeptide(L)'
;ASERQTHEVIDCRGLLVLPGLVDLHVHLREPGEEGKETIATGSRAAAAGGITTLVAMPNTRPVCDSASVARFVQARAREAGLARILPAGAITRGSLGEQLSDMAELKEAGCVCVTDDGRPVMSAGVMRRALEYAGDLELPVM
;
A
#
# COMPACT_ATOMS: atom_id res chain seq x y z
N ALA A 1 -27.17 15.01 41.02
CA ALA A 1 -25.84 14.50 40.66
C ALA A 1 -25.66 14.75 39.17
N SER A 2 -24.57 15.42 38.76
CA SER A 2 -24.30 15.70 37.34
C SER A 2 -23.96 14.38 36.63
N GLU A 3 -24.73 14.02 35.61
CA GLU A 3 -24.46 12.85 34.77
C GLU A 3 -23.09 13.01 34.10
N ARG A 4 -22.20 12.03 34.29
CA ARG A 4 -20.90 12.01 33.59
C ARG A 4 -21.17 11.63 32.14
N GLN A 5 -20.81 12.50 31.21
CA GLN A 5 -20.92 12.24 29.79
C GLN A 5 -19.89 11.15 29.38
N THR A 6 -20.38 10.05 28.81
CA THR A 6 -19.59 8.84 28.46
C THR A 6 -19.22 8.76 26.98
N HIS A 7 -19.57 9.77 26.19
CA HIS A 7 -19.40 9.78 24.74
C HIS A 7 -18.84 11.13 24.28
N GLU A 8 -18.07 11.09 23.21
CA GLU A 8 -17.57 12.27 22.53
C GLU A 8 -18.62 12.78 21.53
N VAL A 9 -18.84 14.09 21.51
CA VAL A 9 -19.76 14.74 20.56
C VAL A 9 -18.96 15.61 19.61
N ILE A 10 -19.07 15.33 18.31
CA ILE A 10 -18.47 16.13 17.23
C ILE A 10 -19.61 16.79 16.44
N ASP A 11 -19.62 18.13 16.37
CA ASP A 11 -20.63 18.90 15.65
C ASP A 11 -20.31 18.98 14.15
N CYS A 12 -21.08 18.25 13.34
CA CYS A 12 -20.92 18.18 11.88
C CYS A 12 -22.03 18.95 11.13
N ARG A 13 -22.73 19.90 11.76
CA ARG A 13 -23.82 20.65 11.11
C ARG A 13 -23.33 21.35 9.84
N GLY A 14 -24.05 21.15 8.73
CA GLY A 14 -23.72 21.73 7.43
C GLY A 14 -22.58 21.01 6.67
N LEU A 15 -22.06 19.90 7.20
CA LEU A 15 -21.03 19.08 6.56
C LEU A 15 -21.59 17.73 6.08
N LEU A 16 -20.85 17.07 5.19
CA LEU A 16 -21.11 15.69 4.76
C LEU A 16 -20.28 14.73 5.60
N VAL A 17 -20.92 13.71 6.15
CA VAL A 17 -20.25 12.58 6.81
C VAL A 17 -20.29 11.40 5.85
N LEU A 18 -19.11 11.04 5.32
CA LEU A 18 -18.93 9.97 4.35
C LEU A 18 -18.04 8.87 4.93
N PRO A 19 -18.10 7.63 4.40
CA PRO A 19 -17.05 6.65 4.63
C PRO A 19 -15.69 7.22 4.20
N GLY A 20 -14.64 6.85 4.91
CA GLY A 20 -13.28 7.23 4.53
C GLY A 20 -12.92 6.71 3.14
N LEU A 21 -12.28 7.55 2.34
CA LEU A 21 -11.91 7.19 0.97
C LEU A 21 -10.79 6.15 0.96
N VAL A 22 -10.72 5.38 -0.12
CA VAL A 22 -9.70 4.37 -0.39
C VAL A 22 -8.97 4.71 -1.67
N ASP A 23 -7.65 4.88 -1.58
CA ASP A 23 -6.80 5.16 -2.74
C ASP A 23 -5.93 3.94 -3.07
N LEU A 24 -6.15 3.36 -4.24
CA LEU A 24 -5.46 2.13 -4.65
C LEU A 24 -4.08 2.39 -5.26
N HIS A 25 -3.63 3.64 -5.43
CA HIS A 25 -2.38 3.94 -6.12
C HIS A 25 -1.64 5.14 -5.51
N VAL A 26 -0.74 4.89 -4.55
CA VAL A 26 0.03 5.94 -3.88
C VAL A 26 1.52 5.65 -3.87
N HIS A 27 2.34 6.67 -4.09
CA HIS A 27 3.79 6.59 -3.98
C HIS A 27 4.28 7.30 -2.71
N LEU A 28 4.64 6.53 -1.68
CA LEU A 28 5.13 7.05 -0.40
C LEU A 28 6.64 7.32 -0.37
N ARG A 29 7.38 6.88 -1.40
CA ARG A 29 8.82 7.13 -1.63
C ARG A 29 9.79 6.62 -0.54
N GLU A 30 9.31 6.16 0.60
CA GLU A 30 10.07 5.46 1.64
C GLU A 30 9.83 3.94 1.52
N PRO A 31 10.88 3.11 1.42
CA PRO A 31 12.31 3.47 1.58
C PRO A 31 12.99 4.04 0.32
N GLY A 32 14.02 4.86 0.54
CA GLY A 32 15.09 5.19 -0.40
C GLY A 32 14.96 6.52 -1.17
N GLU A 33 13.80 7.16 -1.16
CA GLU A 33 13.60 8.50 -1.71
C GLU A 33 12.90 9.44 -0.69
N GLU A 34 13.26 9.35 0.58
CA GLU A 34 12.63 10.05 1.72
C GLU A 34 12.65 11.58 1.59
N GLY A 35 13.59 12.12 0.81
CA GLY A 35 13.63 13.55 0.49
C GLY A 35 12.44 14.02 -0.37
N LYS A 36 11.70 13.10 -1.01
CA LYS A 36 10.49 13.40 -1.77
C LYS A 36 9.23 13.23 -0.94
N GLU A 37 9.12 12.12 -0.22
CA GLU A 37 7.99 11.80 0.65
C GLU A 37 8.40 10.71 1.65
N THR A 38 7.74 10.65 2.79
CA THR A 38 7.87 9.57 3.78
C THR A 38 6.52 8.92 4.04
N ILE A 39 6.51 7.71 4.61
CA ILE A 39 5.28 7.04 5.02
C ILE A 39 4.51 7.92 6.04
N ALA A 40 5.21 8.60 6.94
CA ALA A 40 4.60 9.48 7.93
C ALA A 40 3.94 10.72 7.29
N THR A 41 4.65 11.40 6.41
CA THR A 41 4.13 12.62 5.75
C THR A 41 3.04 12.30 4.72
N GLY A 42 3.18 11.20 3.96
CA GLY A 42 2.14 10.71 3.07
C GLY A 42 0.88 10.25 3.81
N SER A 43 1.01 9.61 4.99
CA SER A 43 -0.13 9.25 5.84
C SER A 43 -0.90 10.48 6.34
N ARG A 44 -0.17 11.54 6.71
CA ARG A 44 -0.78 12.84 7.06
C ARG A 44 -1.52 13.46 5.88
N ALA A 45 -0.91 13.44 4.70
CA ALA A 45 -1.53 13.97 3.48
C ALA A 45 -2.81 13.21 3.13
N ALA A 46 -2.79 11.87 3.22
CA ALA A 46 -3.95 11.02 3.00
C ALA A 46 -5.11 11.37 3.96
N ALA A 47 -4.83 11.42 5.27
CA ALA A 47 -5.84 11.77 6.27
C ALA A 47 -6.44 13.17 6.04
N ALA A 48 -5.60 14.15 5.69
CA ALA A 48 -6.05 15.50 5.37
C ALA A 48 -6.94 15.54 4.10
N GLY A 49 -6.71 14.64 3.14
CA GLY A 49 -7.53 14.47 1.95
C GLY A 49 -8.80 13.62 2.14
N GLY A 50 -9.06 13.12 3.36
CA GLY A 50 -10.17 12.21 3.63
C GLY A 50 -9.92 10.75 3.22
N ILE A 51 -8.69 10.41 2.86
CA ILE A 51 -8.26 9.04 2.57
C ILE A 51 -7.91 8.36 3.88
N THR A 52 -8.58 7.24 4.15
CA THR A 52 -8.38 6.44 5.38
C THR A 52 -7.66 5.14 5.11
N THR A 53 -7.65 4.67 3.86
CA THR A 53 -6.90 3.48 3.42
C THR A 53 -6.21 3.78 2.10
N LEU A 54 -4.95 3.37 1.96
CA LEU A 54 -4.22 3.50 0.70
C LEU A 54 -3.32 2.29 0.41
N VAL A 55 -2.99 2.11 -0.86
CA VAL A 55 -2.04 1.08 -1.32
C VAL A 55 -0.72 1.74 -1.77
N ALA A 56 0.38 1.34 -1.15
CA ALA A 56 1.71 1.86 -1.43
C ALA A 56 2.38 1.07 -2.57
N MET A 57 2.70 1.75 -3.67
CA MET A 57 3.34 1.15 -4.86
C MET A 57 4.74 0.62 -4.56
N PRO A 58 5.18 -0.47 -5.23
CA PRO A 58 6.38 -1.20 -4.85
C PRO A 58 7.68 -0.58 -5.36
N ASN A 59 7.61 0.49 -6.16
CA ASN A 59 8.74 1.12 -6.85
C ASN A 59 9.63 2.03 -5.97
N THR A 60 9.86 1.58 -4.74
CA THR A 60 10.78 2.17 -3.76
C THR A 60 12.21 1.65 -3.97
N ARG A 61 13.14 2.05 -3.09
CA ARG A 61 14.53 1.56 -3.09
C ARG A 61 14.92 1.10 -1.68
N PRO A 62 15.00 -0.21 -1.41
CA PRO A 62 14.76 -1.33 -2.34
C PRO A 62 13.30 -1.41 -2.84
N VAL A 63 13.11 -2.07 -3.99
CA VAL A 63 11.78 -2.41 -4.52
C VAL A 63 11.09 -3.35 -3.52
N CYS A 64 9.77 -3.24 -3.38
CA CYS A 64 8.98 -4.14 -2.55
C CYS A 64 8.74 -5.49 -3.25
N ASP A 65 9.80 -6.28 -3.45
CA ASP A 65 9.76 -7.61 -4.10
C ASP A 65 10.02 -8.77 -3.14
N SER A 66 10.09 -8.49 -1.84
CA SER A 66 10.32 -9.47 -0.75
C SER A 66 9.54 -9.11 0.52
N ALA A 67 9.30 -10.10 1.38
CA ALA A 67 8.58 -9.89 2.64
C ALA A 67 9.26 -8.87 3.57
N SER A 68 10.59 -8.76 3.54
CA SER A 68 11.32 -7.84 4.42
C SER A 68 10.93 -6.39 4.16
N VAL A 69 10.84 -5.99 2.89
CA VAL A 69 10.43 -4.64 2.48
C VAL A 69 8.95 -4.41 2.76
N ALA A 70 8.09 -5.39 2.46
CA ALA A 70 6.65 -5.30 2.75
C ALA A 70 6.39 -5.11 4.26
N ARG A 71 7.08 -5.88 5.11
CA ARG A 71 6.98 -5.77 6.57
C ARG A 71 7.54 -4.44 7.08
N PHE A 72 8.60 -3.91 6.45
CA PHE A 72 9.09 -2.57 6.77
C PHE A 72 8.01 -1.51 6.52
N VAL A 73 7.37 -1.52 5.33
CA VAL A 73 6.28 -0.59 5.01
C VAL A 73 5.15 -0.70 6.03
N GLN A 74 4.74 -1.91 6.40
CA GLN A 74 3.71 -2.11 7.41
C GLN A 74 4.11 -1.61 8.80
N ALA A 75 5.35 -1.83 9.22
CA ALA A 75 5.83 -1.34 10.52
C ALA A 75 5.78 0.18 10.57
N ARG A 76 6.31 0.85 9.54
CA ARG A 76 6.30 2.32 9.42
C ARG A 76 4.89 2.89 9.30
N ALA A 77 3.99 2.18 8.62
CA ALA A 77 2.58 2.54 8.56
C ALA A 77 1.90 2.53 9.93
N ARG A 78 2.17 1.50 10.75
CA ARG A 78 1.66 1.41 12.12
C ARG A 78 2.19 2.52 13.00
N GLU A 79 3.46 2.90 12.82
CA GLU A 79 4.07 4.03 13.53
C GLU A 79 3.47 5.38 13.13
N ALA A 80 3.13 5.56 11.84
CA ALA A 80 2.50 6.79 11.36
C ALA A 80 1.05 6.96 11.88
N GLY A 81 0.27 5.88 11.91
CA GLY A 81 -1.00 5.81 12.67
C GLY A 81 -2.16 6.67 12.19
N LEU A 82 -2.11 7.30 11.00
CA LEU A 82 -3.15 8.23 10.52
C LEU A 82 -4.03 7.67 9.40
N ALA A 83 -3.47 6.83 8.55
CA ALA A 83 -4.19 6.09 7.50
C ALA A 83 -3.73 4.64 7.49
N ARG A 84 -4.62 3.73 7.07
CA ARG A 84 -4.29 2.32 6.83
C ARG A 84 -3.49 2.22 5.53
N ILE A 85 -2.23 1.82 5.62
CA ILE A 85 -1.36 1.69 4.46
C ILE A 85 -1.13 0.20 4.21
N LEU A 86 -1.46 -0.24 3.00
CA LEU A 86 -1.33 -1.62 2.54
C LEU A 86 -0.22 -1.66 1.47
N PRO A 87 0.81 -2.51 1.59
CA PRO A 87 1.82 -2.59 0.54
C PRO A 87 1.27 -3.26 -0.71
N ALA A 88 1.74 -2.83 -1.89
CA ALA A 88 1.76 -3.65 -3.09
C ALA A 88 3.12 -4.36 -3.18
N GLY A 89 3.13 -5.56 -3.74
CA GLY A 89 4.36 -6.28 -4.09
C GLY A 89 4.75 -6.05 -5.55
N ALA A 90 6.03 -6.23 -5.90
CA ALA A 90 6.46 -6.25 -7.29
C ALA A 90 6.01 -7.55 -7.99
N ILE A 91 5.70 -7.51 -9.28
CA ILE A 91 5.45 -8.73 -10.07
C ILE A 91 6.76 -9.49 -10.28
N THR A 92 7.84 -8.75 -10.55
CA THR A 92 9.16 -9.31 -10.81
C THR A 92 10.20 -8.80 -9.83
N ARG A 93 11.26 -9.58 -9.65
CA ARG A 93 12.41 -9.19 -8.83
C ARG A 93 13.01 -7.89 -9.35
N GLY A 94 13.14 -6.90 -8.47
CA GLY A 94 13.60 -5.54 -8.78
C GLY A 94 12.72 -4.77 -9.79
N SER A 95 11.50 -5.25 -10.07
CA SER A 95 10.63 -4.76 -11.15
C SER A 95 11.36 -4.68 -12.50
N LEU A 96 12.09 -5.74 -12.85
CA LEU A 96 12.88 -5.83 -14.08
C LEU A 96 12.11 -6.45 -15.27
N GLY A 97 10.95 -7.06 -15.03
CA GLY A 97 10.14 -7.73 -16.05
C GLY A 97 10.67 -9.10 -16.49
N GLU A 98 11.65 -9.67 -15.78
CA GLU A 98 12.37 -10.89 -16.17
C GLU A 98 11.98 -12.12 -15.33
N GLN A 99 12.22 -12.07 -14.02
CA GLN A 99 11.99 -13.18 -13.09
C GLN A 99 10.89 -12.81 -12.08
N LEU A 100 9.88 -13.67 -11.93
CA LEU A 100 8.79 -13.46 -10.96
C LEU A 100 9.33 -13.32 -9.52
N SER A 101 8.68 -12.46 -8.74
CA SER A 101 8.87 -12.37 -7.28
C SER A 101 8.22 -13.55 -6.57
N ASP A 102 8.50 -13.71 -5.27
CA ASP A 102 7.81 -14.70 -4.45
C ASP A 102 6.46 -14.12 -3.96
N MET A 103 5.44 -14.24 -4.81
CA MET A 103 4.10 -13.65 -4.56
C MET A 103 3.40 -14.26 -3.35
N ALA A 104 3.66 -15.53 -3.02
CA ALA A 104 3.11 -16.18 -1.84
C ALA A 104 3.68 -15.55 -0.56
N GLU A 105 5.01 -15.38 -0.51
CA GLU A 105 5.67 -14.70 0.60
C GLU A 105 5.23 -13.22 0.71
N LEU A 106 5.07 -12.53 -0.41
CA LEU A 106 4.54 -11.15 -0.45
C LEU A 106 3.12 -11.07 0.11
N LYS A 107 2.23 -12.00 -0.27
CA LYS A 107 0.86 -12.07 0.26
C LYS A 107 0.87 -12.34 1.76
N GLU A 108 1.68 -13.28 2.24
CA GLU A 108 1.83 -13.54 3.69
C GLU A 108 2.37 -12.33 4.46
N ALA A 109 3.28 -11.55 3.84
CA ALA A 109 3.76 -10.30 4.40
C ALA A 109 2.70 -9.18 4.37
N GLY A 110 1.54 -9.43 3.77
CA GLY A 110 0.37 -8.56 3.73
C GLY A 110 0.35 -7.59 2.54
N CYS A 111 1.03 -7.93 1.44
CA CYS A 111 0.78 -7.28 0.16
C CYS A 111 -0.63 -7.63 -0.34
N VAL A 112 -1.37 -6.63 -0.82
CA VAL A 112 -2.78 -6.80 -1.26
C VAL A 112 -2.94 -6.94 -2.76
N CYS A 113 -1.88 -6.67 -3.51
CA CYS A 113 -1.78 -6.85 -4.96
C CYS A 113 -0.31 -6.94 -5.36
N VAL A 114 -0.06 -7.27 -6.63
CA VAL A 114 1.25 -7.19 -7.27
C VAL A 114 1.23 -6.29 -8.50
N THR A 115 2.28 -5.48 -8.69
CA THR A 115 2.46 -4.61 -9.85
C THR A 115 3.94 -4.28 -10.08
N ASP A 116 4.38 -4.12 -11.33
CA ASP A 116 5.70 -3.54 -11.62
C ASP A 116 5.57 -2.04 -11.99
N ASP A 117 4.65 -1.33 -11.32
CA ASP A 117 4.38 0.08 -11.55
C ASP A 117 5.63 0.95 -11.79
N GLY A 118 5.59 1.74 -12.86
CA GLY A 118 6.73 2.51 -13.38
C GLY A 118 7.66 1.72 -14.33
N ARG A 119 7.52 0.40 -14.45
CA ARG A 119 8.32 -0.49 -15.33
C ARG A 119 7.46 -1.63 -15.93
N PRO A 120 6.96 -1.51 -17.16
CA PRO A 120 6.06 -2.52 -17.71
C PRO A 120 6.74 -3.88 -17.87
N VAL A 121 6.00 -4.96 -17.56
CA VAL A 121 6.42 -6.34 -17.88
C VAL A 121 6.23 -6.59 -19.37
N MET A 122 7.30 -6.42 -20.14
CA MET A 122 7.24 -6.47 -21.61
C MET A 122 7.05 -7.88 -22.17
N SER A 123 7.47 -8.92 -21.43
CA SER A 123 7.34 -10.31 -21.87
C SER A 123 5.94 -10.84 -21.58
N ALA A 124 5.18 -11.12 -22.64
CA ALA A 124 3.86 -11.75 -22.52
C ALA A 124 3.92 -13.10 -21.77
N GLY A 125 5.01 -13.86 -21.93
CA GLY A 125 5.22 -15.11 -21.20
C GLY A 125 5.51 -14.93 -19.72
N VAL A 126 6.12 -13.81 -19.31
CA VAL A 126 6.30 -13.46 -17.89
C VAL A 126 4.95 -13.01 -17.32
N MET A 127 4.26 -12.08 -17.98
CA MET A 127 2.97 -11.58 -17.50
C MET A 127 1.90 -12.69 -17.43
N ARG A 128 1.85 -13.61 -18.40
CA ARG A 128 0.96 -14.77 -18.32
C ARG A 128 1.22 -15.61 -17.06
N ARG A 129 2.48 -15.95 -16.78
CA ARG A 129 2.84 -16.72 -15.59
C ARG A 129 2.58 -15.94 -14.30
N ALA A 130 2.74 -14.62 -14.32
CA ALA A 130 2.38 -13.75 -13.20
C ALA A 130 0.87 -13.82 -12.91
N LEU A 131 0.03 -13.72 -13.93
CA LEU A 131 -1.43 -13.83 -13.80
C LEU A 131 -1.87 -15.22 -13.33
N GLU A 132 -1.27 -16.29 -13.86
CA GLU A 132 -1.53 -17.67 -13.41
C GLU A 132 -1.15 -17.84 -11.93
N TYR A 133 0.08 -17.45 -11.55
CA TYR A 133 0.56 -17.58 -10.17
C TYR A 133 -0.25 -16.72 -9.18
N ALA A 134 -0.50 -15.46 -9.52
CA ALA A 134 -1.27 -14.56 -8.66
C ALA A 134 -2.75 -15.00 -8.57
N GLY A 135 -3.30 -15.58 -9.64
CA GLY A 135 -4.63 -16.18 -9.67
C GLY A 135 -4.79 -17.34 -8.68
N ASP A 136 -3.84 -18.27 -8.64
CA ASP A 136 -3.81 -19.37 -7.66
C ASP A 136 -3.74 -18.86 -6.21
N LEU A 137 -3.18 -17.67 -6.02
CA LEU A 137 -3.06 -17.00 -4.73
C LEU A 137 -4.22 -16.05 -4.44
N GLU A 138 -5.23 -15.90 -5.30
CA GLU A 138 -6.27 -14.85 -5.17
C GLU A 138 -5.68 -13.44 -4.92
N LEU A 139 -4.54 -13.16 -5.55
CA LEU A 139 -3.81 -11.90 -5.43
C LEU A 139 -3.98 -11.11 -6.73
N PRO A 140 -4.63 -9.93 -6.72
CA PRO A 140 -4.81 -9.14 -7.93
C PRO A 140 -3.46 -8.67 -8.52
N VAL A 141 -3.38 -8.73 -9.85
CA VAL A 141 -2.32 -8.05 -10.63
C VAL A 141 -2.85 -6.68 -11.05
N MET A 142 -2.10 -5.62 -10.78
CA MET A 142 -2.38 -4.24 -11.20
C MET A 142 -1.49 -3.80 -12.36
#